data_AF-A0AAD7VU61-F1
#
_entry.id   AF-A0AAD7VU61-F1
#
_cell.length_a   1.000
_cell.length_b   1.000
_cell.length_c   1.000
_cell.angle_alpha   90.00
_cell.angle_beta   90.00
_cell.angle_gamma   90.00
#
_symmetry.space_group_name_H-M   'P 1'
#
loop_
_entity.id
_entity.type
_entity.pdbx_description
1 polymer ?
#
loop_
_entity_poly.entity_id
_entity_poly.type
_entity_poly.pdbx_seq_one_letter_code
_entity_poly.pdbx_strand_id
1 'polypeptide(L)'
;MDFQAKGHGKLIYEGRALQCIQLSVAYQSHRFNMRSFVLPFTSVLILANLSVAFPIAGLHPGSLEGFKDAVLSLSAGGSAICITGTVAVNVSTSTNEKLHFGEPSSQFAVTETFVEFLSVNSSLQTRVYGGDASVSGTFNINAKLCYPVGWSAKKSSKAIQFLIHGIGFDKSYWDFAKQYSYIDAAAAAGYPTFSYDRLGTGASDHPNPIQVVQSSLQVEIAHSLIQSLRAGRFGSQKFDYVVGVGHSFGSIQFIGITATYPKDLDAVILTGFSLNTNGLGLTFADFNLAIASQNQPLRFANLPSGYLVTGSSISNQFAFFRYPQFDPRVFAQDESTKQTVTFGEIFTVTKPIVPAEYFTGPVDVVIGEFDMIFCQANCTEPSDQSVMVQPALYPAASNGSQAYIVPGAGHAINLHLEANKAFAQIQGFVKVNGF
;
A
#
# COMPACT_ATOMS: atom_id res chain seq x y z
N MET A 1 -15.60 4.92 -68.48
CA MET A 1 -15.11 5.50 -69.73
C MET A 1 -13.60 5.39 -69.72
N ASP A 2 -13.06 5.02 -70.88
CA ASP A 2 -11.68 4.63 -71.21
C ASP A 2 -10.53 5.21 -70.38
N PHE A 3 -9.53 4.37 -70.10
CA PHE A 3 -8.23 4.43 -70.81
C PHE A 3 -7.47 3.10 -70.75
N GLN A 4 -7.16 2.57 -71.95
CA GLN A 4 -6.14 1.58 -72.33
C GLN A 4 -4.71 2.04 -71.95
N ALA A 5 -3.61 1.27 -71.92
CA ALA A 5 -3.25 -0.14 -72.12
C ALA A 5 -1.75 -0.29 -71.71
N LYS A 6 -1.30 -1.52 -71.38
CA LYS A 6 -0.15 -2.24 -71.99
C LYS A 6 0.21 -3.50 -71.18
N GLY A 7 0.16 -4.65 -71.83
CA GLY A 7 0.67 -5.93 -71.32
C GLY A 7 2.08 -6.26 -71.82
N HIS A 8 2.66 -7.36 -71.34
CA HIS A 8 3.13 -8.52 -72.13
C HIS A 8 4.01 -9.48 -71.29
N GLY A 9 3.82 -10.80 -71.49
CA GLY A 9 4.82 -11.86 -71.25
C GLY A 9 4.46 -12.88 -70.16
N LYS A 10 3.61 -13.88 -70.40
CA LYS A 10 3.79 -15.17 -71.11
C LYS A 10 4.65 -16.21 -70.35
N LEU A 11 3.94 -17.14 -69.72
CA LEU A 11 4.39 -18.44 -69.19
C LEU A 11 4.81 -19.39 -70.32
N ILE A 12 5.94 -20.09 -70.16
CA ILE A 12 6.22 -21.40 -70.78
C ILE A 12 6.93 -22.29 -69.73
N TYR A 13 6.40 -23.50 -69.58
CA TYR A 13 6.86 -24.60 -68.75
C TYR A 13 7.68 -25.58 -69.61
N GLU A 14 8.79 -26.08 -69.08
CA GLU A 14 9.46 -27.37 -69.34
C GLU A 14 10.65 -27.40 -68.33
N GLY A 15 10.88 -28.35 -67.43
CA GLY A 15 10.56 -29.76 -67.36
C GLY A 15 11.87 -30.53 -67.22
N ARG A 16 12.24 -30.97 -66.00
CA ARG A 16 13.00 -32.21 -65.73
C ARG A 16 13.20 -32.47 -64.22
N ALA A 17 12.92 -33.71 -63.85
CA ALA A 17 12.97 -34.30 -62.53
C ALA A 17 14.41 -34.53 -62.02
N LEU A 18 14.58 -34.60 -60.70
CA LEU A 18 15.71 -35.30 -60.08
C LEU A 18 15.30 -35.93 -58.74
N GLN A 19 15.72 -37.19 -58.61
CA GLN A 19 15.43 -38.18 -57.58
C GLN A 19 16.09 -37.92 -56.23
N CYS A 20 15.49 -38.54 -55.21
CA CYS A 20 15.98 -38.76 -53.85
C CYS A 20 17.42 -39.28 -53.77
N ILE A 21 18.20 -38.71 -52.83
CA ILE A 21 19.27 -39.39 -52.11
C ILE A 21 19.15 -39.03 -50.63
N GLN A 22 18.85 -40.02 -49.80
CA GLN A 22 19.02 -39.97 -48.34
C GLN A 22 20.51 -40.06 -48.02
N LEU A 23 20.98 -39.21 -47.09
CA LEU A 23 22.27 -39.36 -46.43
C LEU A 23 22.07 -39.19 -44.92
N SER A 24 22.13 -40.32 -44.24
CA SER A 24 22.20 -40.47 -42.79
C SER A 24 23.58 -40.04 -42.30
N VAL A 25 23.67 -39.13 -41.33
CA VAL A 25 24.90 -38.93 -40.55
C VAL A 25 24.55 -38.95 -39.06
N ALA A 26 25.14 -39.92 -38.38
CA ALA A 26 25.05 -40.15 -36.95
C ALA A 26 25.72 -39.02 -36.15
N TYR A 27 25.10 -38.57 -35.06
CA TYR A 27 25.76 -37.72 -34.07
C TYR A 27 26.12 -38.56 -32.84
N GLN A 28 27.42 -38.81 -32.71
CA GLN A 28 28.06 -39.56 -31.65
C GLN A 28 28.25 -38.65 -30.43
N SER A 29 27.91 -39.16 -29.25
CA SER A 29 28.08 -38.49 -27.97
C SER A 29 29.53 -38.54 -27.50
N HIS A 30 30.18 -37.38 -27.37
CA HIS A 30 31.44 -37.26 -26.64
C HIS A 30 31.35 -36.19 -25.55
N ARG A 31 31.49 -36.66 -24.31
CA ARG A 31 31.73 -35.85 -23.11
C ARG A 31 33.08 -35.15 -23.25
N PHE A 32 33.09 -33.83 -23.10
CA PHE A 32 34.31 -33.08 -22.82
C PHE A 32 34.18 -32.39 -21.46
N ASN A 33 35.08 -32.79 -20.56
CA ASN A 33 35.32 -32.21 -19.24
C ASN A 33 36.11 -30.91 -19.43
N MET A 34 35.54 -29.76 -19.07
CA MET A 34 36.32 -28.58 -18.71
C MET A 34 36.03 -28.21 -17.26
N ARG A 35 36.99 -28.54 -16.40
CA ARG A 35 37.13 -27.94 -15.08
C ARG A 35 37.69 -26.53 -15.29
N SER A 36 36.86 -25.52 -15.08
CA SER A 36 37.31 -24.16 -14.80
C SER A 36 36.88 -23.82 -13.38
N PHE A 37 37.85 -23.92 -12.48
CA PHE A 37 37.81 -23.37 -11.13
C PHE A 37 37.97 -21.86 -11.24
N VAL A 38 36.90 -21.09 -10.99
CA VAL A 38 37.00 -19.72 -10.47
C VAL A 38 35.87 -19.53 -9.46
N LEU A 39 36.29 -19.39 -8.21
CA LEU A 39 35.64 -19.11 -6.93
C LEU A 39 34.16 -18.65 -6.93
N PRO A 40 33.36 -19.12 -5.95
CA PRO A 40 32.06 -18.52 -5.68
C PRO A 40 32.31 -17.17 -5.02
N PHE A 41 31.75 -16.09 -5.55
CA PHE A 41 31.48 -14.90 -4.75
C PHE A 41 30.31 -15.22 -3.79
N THR A 42 30.61 -16.03 -2.78
CA THR A 42 29.88 -16.05 -1.52
C THR A 42 30.15 -14.72 -0.84
N SER A 43 29.15 -13.84 -0.82
CA SER A 43 28.82 -12.88 0.25
C SER A 43 27.77 -11.91 -0.28
N VAL A 44 26.52 -12.37 -0.42
CA VAL A 44 25.41 -11.43 -0.26
C VAL A 44 25.39 -11.16 1.25
N LEU A 45 25.97 -10.02 1.65
CA LEU A 45 25.67 -9.46 2.95
C LEU A 45 24.16 -9.24 2.95
N ILE A 46 23.44 -10.12 3.64
CA ILE A 46 22.18 -9.75 4.25
C ILE A 46 22.58 -8.63 5.21
N LEU A 47 22.43 -7.37 4.78
CA LEU A 47 22.21 -6.28 5.70
C LEU A 47 20.87 -6.60 6.35
N ALA A 48 20.90 -7.47 7.36
CA ALA A 48 20.00 -7.29 8.46
C ALA A 48 20.17 -5.82 8.81
N ASN A 49 19.07 -5.06 8.79
CA ASN A 49 19.02 -3.80 9.49
C ASN A 49 19.29 -4.13 10.96
N LEU A 50 20.56 -4.29 11.30
CA LEU A 50 21.08 -4.17 12.63
C LEU A 50 20.73 -2.73 12.98
N SER A 51 19.59 -2.59 13.63
CA SER A 51 19.32 -1.47 14.51
C SER A 51 20.52 -1.42 15.45
N VAL A 52 21.51 -0.62 15.07
CA VAL A 52 22.61 -0.26 15.97
C VAL A 52 21.90 0.48 17.08
N ALA A 53 21.69 -0.21 18.19
CA ALA A 53 21.23 0.38 19.43
C ALA A 53 22.35 1.31 19.89
N PHE A 54 22.36 2.54 19.36
CA PHE A 54 23.10 3.61 19.99
C PHE A 54 22.58 3.72 21.43
N PRO A 55 23.44 3.97 22.42
CA PRO A 55 22.96 4.23 23.76
C PRO A 55 22.14 5.52 23.71
N ILE A 56 20.81 5.38 23.71
CA ILE A 56 19.80 6.45 23.78
C ILE A 56 19.76 6.96 25.24
N ALA A 57 20.92 7.32 25.79
CA ALA A 57 21.02 7.89 27.12
C ALA A 57 20.55 9.35 27.05
N GLY A 58 19.32 9.61 27.49
CA GLY A 58 18.79 10.97 27.70
C GLY A 58 17.67 11.43 26.76
N LEU A 59 17.26 10.62 25.77
CA LEU A 59 16.08 10.90 24.95
C LEU A 59 14.91 10.08 25.51
N HIS A 60 14.08 10.68 26.34
CA HIS A 60 12.91 10.00 26.93
C HIS A 60 11.66 10.37 26.12
N PRO A 61 11.12 9.47 25.27
CA PRO A 61 9.86 9.71 24.55
C PRO A 61 8.62 9.59 25.46
N GLY A 62 8.81 9.58 26.78
CA GLY A 62 7.79 9.18 27.74
C GLY A 62 7.82 7.68 28.06
N SER A 63 6.67 7.16 28.50
CA SER A 63 6.47 5.78 28.95
C SER A 63 6.47 4.78 27.78
N LEU A 64 6.81 3.51 28.04
CA LEU A 64 6.64 2.40 27.07
C LEU A 64 5.28 1.70 27.24
N GLU A 65 4.43 2.20 28.13
CA GLU A 65 3.12 1.62 28.42
C GLU A 65 2.28 1.44 27.15
N GLY A 66 1.59 0.30 27.08
CA GLY A 66 0.77 -0.11 25.94
C GLY A 66 1.51 -0.92 24.88
N PHE A 67 2.85 -0.95 24.90
CA PHE A 67 3.65 -1.73 23.95
C PHE A 67 4.30 -2.96 24.61
N LYS A 68 4.22 -4.10 23.94
CA LYS A 68 5.04 -5.29 24.21
C LYS A 68 6.26 -5.28 23.31
N ASP A 69 7.38 -5.83 23.81
CA ASP A 69 8.65 -5.94 23.08
C ASP A 69 9.11 -4.60 22.49
N ALA A 70 8.90 -3.53 23.26
CA ALA A 70 9.11 -2.16 22.81
C ALA A 70 10.60 -1.86 22.59
N VAL A 71 10.92 -1.29 21.43
CA VAL A 71 12.25 -0.81 21.05
C VAL A 71 12.19 0.68 20.79
N LEU A 72 13.20 1.40 21.31
CA LEU A 72 13.42 2.80 21.02
C LEU A 72 14.31 2.96 19.79
N SER A 73 13.91 3.81 18.86
CA SER A 73 14.71 4.19 17.69
C SER A 73 14.54 5.66 17.37
N LEU A 74 15.36 6.19 16.48
CA LEU A 74 15.06 7.45 15.80
C LEU A 74 14.20 7.18 14.56
N SER A 75 13.53 8.21 14.04
CA SER A 75 13.02 8.22 12.66
C SER A 75 14.17 8.21 11.64
N ALA A 76 13.88 7.93 10.38
CA ALA A 76 14.89 7.74 9.33
C ALA A 76 15.83 8.94 9.15
N GLY A 77 15.32 10.15 9.33
CA GLY A 77 16.06 11.41 9.30
C GLY A 77 16.48 11.95 10.66
N GLY A 78 16.04 11.32 11.76
CA GLY A 78 16.45 11.65 13.12
C GLY A 78 15.65 12.78 13.80
N SER A 79 14.56 13.26 13.19
CA SER A 79 13.75 14.35 13.76
C SER A 79 12.79 13.88 14.86
N ALA A 80 12.57 12.58 15.00
CA ALA A 80 11.69 11.99 16.00
C ALA A 80 12.35 10.84 16.78
N ILE A 81 11.92 10.66 18.03
CA ILE A 81 12.20 9.47 18.86
C ILE A 81 10.96 8.59 18.82
N CYS A 82 11.13 7.33 18.49
CA CYS A 82 10.05 6.39 18.22
C CYS A 82 10.08 5.20 19.18
N ILE A 83 8.89 4.80 19.64
CA ILE A 83 8.63 3.54 20.31
C ILE A 83 8.01 2.62 19.26
N THR A 84 8.66 1.50 18.96
CA THR A 84 8.12 0.46 18.09
C THR A 84 7.89 -0.80 18.89
N GLY A 85 6.72 -1.43 18.77
CA GLY A 85 6.42 -2.66 19.49
C GLY A 85 5.05 -3.20 19.14
N THR A 86 4.66 -4.27 19.82
CA THR A 86 3.40 -4.96 19.57
C THR A 86 2.32 -4.46 20.52
N VAL A 87 1.15 -4.13 19.98
CA VAL A 87 -0.05 -3.74 20.75
C VAL A 87 -1.14 -4.80 20.52
N ALA A 88 -1.75 -5.27 21.59
CA ALA A 88 -2.84 -6.25 21.50
C ALA A 88 -4.17 -5.52 21.32
N VAL A 89 -4.86 -5.75 20.20
CA VAL A 89 -6.09 -5.07 19.82
C VAL A 89 -7.24 -6.05 19.87
N ASN A 90 -8.11 -5.91 20.87
CA ASN A 90 -9.33 -6.71 20.98
C ASN A 90 -10.47 -6.01 20.24
N VAL A 91 -10.99 -6.65 19.21
CA VAL A 91 -12.04 -6.11 18.33
C VAL A 91 -13.04 -7.17 17.92
N SER A 92 -14.22 -6.72 17.54
CA SER A 92 -15.24 -7.53 16.90
C SER A 92 -15.93 -6.73 15.83
N THR A 93 -16.20 -7.33 14.68
CA THR A 93 -17.04 -6.77 13.62
C THR A 93 -18.17 -7.73 13.30
N SER A 94 -19.32 -7.21 12.92
CA SER A 94 -20.42 -7.98 12.32
C SER A 94 -20.53 -7.78 10.81
N THR A 95 -19.61 -7.02 10.21
CA THR A 95 -19.70 -6.56 8.82
C THR A 95 -18.53 -7.04 7.96
N ASN A 96 -17.71 -7.98 8.45
CA ASN A 96 -16.92 -8.82 7.54
C ASN A 96 -17.89 -9.59 6.64
N GLU A 97 -17.41 -10.09 5.51
CA GLU A 97 -18.20 -10.88 4.58
C GLU A 97 -17.80 -12.34 4.68
N LYS A 98 -18.80 -13.22 4.72
CA LYS A 98 -18.56 -14.64 4.47
C LYS A 98 -18.24 -14.80 3.00
N LEU A 99 -16.96 -14.97 2.67
CA LEU A 99 -16.56 -15.16 1.29
C LEU A 99 -16.68 -16.65 0.93
N HIS A 100 -17.52 -16.99 -0.05
CA HIS A 100 -17.60 -18.30 -0.68
C HIS A 100 -16.40 -18.55 -1.62
N PHE A 101 -15.20 -18.34 -1.10
CA PHE A 101 -13.94 -18.47 -1.80
C PHE A 101 -12.98 -19.31 -0.95
N GLY A 102 -12.47 -20.39 -1.55
CA GLY A 102 -11.48 -21.25 -0.93
C GLY A 102 -10.07 -20.72 -1.13
N GLU A 103 -9.12 -21.20 -0.33
CA GLU A 103 -7.72 -20.87 -0.55
C GLU A 103 -7.24 -21.41 -1.92
N PRO A 104 -6.60 -20.57 -2.77
CA PRO A 104 -6.13 -21.02 -4.08
C PRO A 104 -5.08 -22.13 -3.95
N SER A 105 -5.25 -23.20 -4.73
CA SER A 105 -4.35 -24.36 -4.69
C SER A 105 -3.01 -24.13 -5.40
N SER A 106 -2.91 -23.10 -6.26
CA SER A 106 -1.73 -22.81 -7.06
C SER A 106 -1.76 -21.38 -7.60
N GLN A 107 -0.62 -20.92 -8.14
CA GLN A 107 -0.54 -19.65 -8.85
C GLN A 107 -1.49 -19.59 -10.06
N PHE A 108 -1.72 -20.72 -10.75
CA PHE A 108 -2.70 -20.78 -11.85
C PHE A 108 -4.12 -20.44 -11.38
N ALA A 109 -4.51 -20.92 -10.18
CA ALA A 109 -5.81 -20.60 -9.61
C ALA A 109 -5.92 -19.12 -9.20
N VAL A 110 -4.83 -18.53 -8.68
CA VAL A 110 -4.78 -17.08 -8.40
C VAL A 110 -4.96 -16.29 -9.68
N THR A 111 -4.17 -16.58 -10.72
CA THR A 111 -4.24 -15.89 -12.01
C THR A 111 -5.64 -16.03 -12.63
N GLU A 112 -6.21 -17.23 -12.67
CA GLU A 112 -7.57 -17.45 -13.18
C GLU A 112 -8.62 -16.66 -12.39
N THR A 113 -8.46 -16.54 -11.07
CA THR A 113 -9.36 -15.72 -10.25
C THR A 113 -9.36 -14.26 -10.70
N PHE A 114 -8.21 -13.68 -11.05
CA PHE A 114 -8.14 -12.30 -11.56
C PHE A 114 -8.61 -12.18 -13.01
N VAL A 115 -8.39 -13.19 -13.84
CA VAL A 115 -9.00 -13.26 -15.19
C VAL A 115 -10.52 -13.22 -15.07
N GLU A 116 -11.10 -14.04 -14.18
CA GLU A 116 -12.54 -14.03 -13.94
C GLU A 116 -13.01 -12.71 -13.30
N PHE A 117 -12.28 -12.17 -12.30
CA PHE A 117 -12.61 -10.91 -11.64
C PHE A 117 -12.71 -9.74 -12.62
N LEU A 118 -11.83 -9.70 -13.62
CA LEU A 118 -11.73 -8.62 -14.60
C LEU A 118 -12.50 -8.90 -15.91
N SER A 119 -13.12 -10.07 -16.02
CA SER A 119 -13.90 -10.43 -17.20
C SER A 119 -15.13 -9.53 -17.35
N VAL A 120 -15.45 -9.17 -18.58
CA VAL A 120 -16.69 -8.43 -18.90
C VAL A 120 -17.89 -9.23 -18.39
N ASN A 121 -18.80 -8.56 -17.67
CA ASN A 121 -19.97 -9.17 -17.05
C ASN A 121 -19.63 -10.31 -16.06
N SER A 122 -18.46 -10.25 -15.41
CA SER A 122 -18.11 -11.19 -14.35
C SER A 122 -19.16 -11.21 -13.26
N SER A 123 -19.52 -12.42 -12.81
CA SER A 123 -20.36 -12.63 -11.64
C SER A 123 -19.55 -13.00 -10.39
N LEU A 124 -18.21 -13.00 -10.47
CA LEU A 124 -17.33 -13.49 -9.41
C LEU A 124 -17.62 -12.83 -8.06
N GLN A 125 -17.70 -11.49 -8.02
CA GLN A 125 -17.96 -10.75 -6.79
C GLN A 125 -19.28 -11.20 -6.14
N THR A 126 -20.36 -11.29 -6.92
CA THR A 126 -21.67 -11.74 -6.43
C THR A 126 -21.65 -13.21 -5.99
N ARG A 127 -20.91 -14.08 -6.67
CA ARG A 127 -20.80 -15.51 -6.29
C ARG A 127 -19.98 -15.73 -5.03
N VAL A 128 -18.94 -14.92 -4.84
CA VAL A 128 -18.07 -14.95 -3.67
C VAL A 128 -18.77 -14.34 -2.46
N TYR A 129 -19.67 -13.37 -2.63
CA TYR A 129 -20.42 -12.81 -1.51
C TYR A 129 -21.40 -13.84 -0.90
N GLY A 130 -21.22 -14.14 0.39
CA GLY A 130 -22.03 -15.09 1.15
C GLY A 130 -22.81 -14.46 2.32
N GLY A 131 -22.94 -13.13 2.34
CA GLY A 131 -23.57 -12.38 3.43
C GLY A 131 -22.58 -11.86 4.46
N ASP A 132 -23.06 -11.06 5.42
CA ASP A 132 -22.26 -10.57 6.52
C ASP A 132 -21.88 -11.70 7.51
N ALA A 133 -20.70 -11.55 8.12
CA ALA A 133 -20.10 -12.51 9.02
C ALA A 133 -19.49 -11.80 10.24
N SER A 134 -19.72 -12.38 11.41
CA SER A 134 -19.07 -11.91 12.63
C SER A 134 -17.66 -12.46 12.77
N VAL A 135 -16.70 -11.58 13.02
CA VAL A 135 -15.32 -11.93 13.37
C VAL A 135 -14.98 -11.20 14.66
N SER A 136 -14.42 -11.92 15.63
CA SER A 136 -13.97 -11.34 16.89
C SER A 136 -12.68 -12.00 17.33
N GLY A 137 -11.82 -11.24 17.99
CA GLY A 137 -10.55 -11.74 18.48
C GLY A 137 -9.64 -10.65 19.01
N THR A 138 -8.51 -11.09 19.55
CA THR A 138 -7.40 -10.21 19.88
C THR A 138 -6.32 -10.40 18.82
N PHE A 139 -5.94 -9.32 18.16
CA PHE A 139 -4.92 -9.31 17.12
C PHE A 139 -3.71 -8.52 17.61
N ASN A 140 -2.53 -9.09 17.43
CA ASN A 140 -1.27 -8.41 17.71
C ASN A 140 -0.93 -7.51 16.51
N ILE A 141 -0.91 -6.20 16.76
CA ILE A 141 -0.63 -5.18 15.76
C ILE A 141 0.73 -4.57 16.08
N ASN A 142 1.66 -4.58 15.13
CA ASN A 142 2.94 -3.93 15.30
C ASN A 142 2.80 -2.43 14.99
N ALA A 143 3.08 -1.60 15.97
CA ALA A 143 2.86 -0.15 15.91
C ALA A 143 4.14 0.63 16.22
N LYS A 144 4.18 1.87 15.74
CA LYS A 144 5.27 2.83 15.92
C LYS A 144 4.69 4.18 16.32
N LEU A 145 4.99 4.61 17.55
CA LEU A 145 4.62 5.92 18.11
C LEU A 145 5.86 6.80 18.16
N CYS A 146 5.85 7.92 17.44
CA CYS A 146 6.99 8.83 17.33
C CYS A 146 6.66 10.20 17.90
N TYR A 147 7.59 10.75 18.67
CA TYR A 147 7.53 12.11 19.20
C TYR A 147 8.65 12.95 18.59
N PRO A 148 8.39 14.23 18.23
CA PRO A 148 9.45 15.15 17.86
C PRO A 148 10.57 15.16 18.91
N VAL A 149 11.83 15.30 18.49
CA VAL A 149 12.93 15.48 19.43
C VAL A 149 12.67 16.74 20.27
N GLY A 150 12.68 16.59 21.60
CA GLY A 150 12.37 17.67 22.54
C GLY A 150 10.88 17.95 22.76
N TRP A 151 9.99 17.08 22.25
CA TRP A 151 8.56 17.18 22.49
C TRP A 151 8.22 17.08 23.98
N SER A 152 7.21 17.83 24.44
CA SER A 152 6.68 17.69 25.79
C SER A 152 5.19 18.01 25.85
N ALA A 153 4.44 17.18 26.58
CA ALA A 153 2.99 17.33 26.74
C ALA A 153 2.54 18.67 27.33
N LYS A 154 3.43 19.39 28.03
CA LYS A 154 3.15 20.70 28.63
C LYS A 154 3.26 21.86 27.64
N LYS A 155 4.04 21.71 26.58
CA LYS A 155 4.39 22.81 25.65
C LYS A 155 3.87 22.61 24.24
N SER A 156 3.55 21.37 23.89
CA SER A 156 3.14 20.98 22.54
C SER A 156 1.62 20.86 22.45
N SER A 157 1.10 20.99 21.23
CA SER A 157 -0.28 20.57 20.94
C SER A 157 -0.48 19.11 21.37
N LYS A 158 -1.69 18.79 21.81
CA LYS A 158 -2.13 17.42 22.08
C LYS A 158 -2.75 16.76 20.83
N ALA A 159 -2.39 17.25 19.64
CA ALA A 159 -2.68 16.60 18.38
C ALA A 159 -1.68 15.47 18.09
N ILE A 160 -2.18 14.40 17.48
CA ILE A 160 -1.37 13.32 16.90
C ILE A 160 -1.87 13.02 15.49
N GLN A 161 -0.96 12.67 14.60
CA GLN A 161 -1.30 12.18 13.26
C GLN A 161 -1.32 10.64 13.28
N PHE A 162 -2.50 10.05 13.07
CA PHE A 162 -2.71 8.61 13.00
C PHE A 162 -2.58 8.16 11.54
N LEU A 163 -1.63 7.27 11.25
CA LEU A 163 -1.16 7.01 9.89
C LEU A 163 -1.51 5.58 9.44
N ILE A 164 -2.22 5.42 8.32
CA ILE A 164 -2.58 4.11 7.75
C ILE A 164 -2.00 3.96 6.34
N HIS A 165 -1.11 3.00 6.15
CA HIS A 165 -0.47 2.73 4.85
C HIS A 165 -1.42 2.01 3.86
N GLY A 166 -1.04 1.98 2.59
CA GLY A 166 -1.77 1.30 1.52
C GLY A 166 -1.45 -0.19 1.37
N ILE A 167 -2.05 -0.81 0.35
CA ILE A 167 -1.69 -2.14 -0.15
C ILE A 167 -0.25 -2.12 -0.67
N GLY A 168 0.50 -3.21 -0.46
CA GLY A 168 1.90 -3.30 -0.89
C GLY A 168 2.91 -2.71 0.09
N PHE A 169 2.44 -2.02 1.13
CA PHE A 169 3.28 -1.37 2.14
C PHE A 169 3.04 -1.92 3.55
N ASP A 170 3.92 -1.55 4.48
CA ASP A 170 3.72 -1.61 5.93
C ASP A 170 3.92 -0.20 6.53
N LYS A 171 4.05 -0.08 7.86
CA LYS A 171 4.22 1.23 8.52
C LYS A 171 5.48 1.99 8.09
N SER A 172 6.48 1.31 7.49
CA SER A 172 7.70 1.94 6.98
C SER A 172 7.45 2.91 5.83
N TYR A 173 6.31 2.83 5.13
CA TYR A 173 5.90 3.83 4.13
C TYR A 173 5.89 5.28 4.68
N TRP A 174 5.63 5.42 5.98
CA TRP A 174 5.62 6.73 6.64
C TRP A 174 7.00 7.21 7.07
N ASP A 175 8.02 6.34 7.08
CA ASP A 175 9.37 6.63 7.57
C ASP A 175 10.43 5.88 6.75
N PHE A 176 10.30 5.97 5.42
CA PHE A 176 10.94 5.02 4.50
C PHE A 176 12.46 5.21 4.39
N ALA A 177 12.89 6.47 4.30
CA ALA A 177 14.28 6.90 4.28
C ALA A 177 14.35 8.39 4.64
N LYS A 178 15.54 8.92 4.95
CA LYS A 178 15.73 10.32 5.44
C LYS A 178 15.03 11.40 4.60
N GLN A 179 15.01 11.29 3.27
CA GLN A 179 14.35 12.27 2.38
C GLN A 179 12.89 11.92 2.06
N TYR A 180 12.44 10.74 2.47
CA TYR A 180 11.14 10.13 2.16
C TYR A 180 10.38 9.77 3.44
N SER A 181 10.65 10.48 4.54
CA SER A 181 10.03 10.26 5.84
C SER A 181 8.98 11.34 6.12
N TYR A 182 7.72 10.93 6.05
CA TYR A 182 6.60 11.73 6.52
C TYR A 182 6.69 11.97 8.03
N ILE A 183 7.15 10.97 8.80
CA ILE A 183 7.34 11.10 10.26
C ILE A 183 8.33 12.23 10.57
N ASP A 184 9.44 12.34 9.83
CA ASP A 184 10.37 13.46 10.03
C ASP A 184 9.75 14.81 9.68
N ALA A 185 8.92 14.88 8.63
CA ALA A 185 8.22 16.11 8.26
C ALA A 185 7.18 16.52 9.32
N ALA A 186 6.40 15.58 9.84
CA ALA A 186 5.46 15.81 10.93
C ALA A 186 6.19 16.23 12.21
N ALA A 187 7.33 15.59 12.51
CA ALA A 187 8.14 15.93 13.67
C ALA A 187 8.73 17.34 13.58
N ALA A 188 9.22 17.75 12.40
CA ALA A 188 9.68 19.11 12.16
C ALA A 188 8.56 20.15 12.29
N ALA A 189 7.32 19.76 11.99
CA ALA A 189 6.13 20.57 12.22
C ALA A 189 5.61 20.52 13.68
N GLY A 190 6.23 19.71 14.55
CA GLY A 190 5.92 19.63 15.97
C GLY A 190 4.85 18.59 16.35
N TYR A 191 4.46 17.72 15.41
CA TYR A 191 3.39 16.73 15.61
C TYR A 191 3.94 15.33 15.89
N PRO A 192 3.51 14.69 16.98
CA PRO A 192 3.63 13.24 17.14
C PRO A 192 2.89 12.47 16.05
N THR A 193 3.35 11.25 15.78
CA THR A 193 2.71 10.35 14.82
C THR A 193 2.53 8.95 15.43
N PHE A 194 1.47 8.26 14.99
CA PHE A 194 1.26 6.85 15.29
C PHE A 194 0.99 6.11 13.99
N SER A 195 1.87 5.19 13.60
CA SER A 195 1.70 4.31 12.45
C SER A 195 1.69 2.85 12.89
N TYR A 196 1.11 1.96 12.09
CA TYR A 196 1.07 0.53 12.40
C TYR A 196 1.05 -0.32 11.12
N ASP A 197 1.52 -1.55 11.24
CA ASP A 197 1.38 -2.55 10.20
C ASP A 197 -0.07 -3.06 10.25
N ARG A 198 -0.82 -2.89 9.16
CA ARG A 198 -2.18 -3.42 9.05
C ARG A 198 -2.19 -4.93 9.31
N LEU A 199 -3.36 -5.46 9.68
CA LEU A 199 -3.51 -6.90 9.86
C LEU A 199 -3.12 -7.63 8.57
N GLY A 200 -2.26 -8.64 8.68
CA GLY A 200 -1.74 -9.37 7.52
C GLY A 200 -0.59 -8.71 6.78
N THR A 201 0.06 -7.68 7.34
CA THR A 201 1.30 -7.10 6.81
C THR A 201 2.38 -6.95 7.89
N GLY A 202 3.63 -6.78 7.46
CA GLY A 202 4.75 -6.42 8.33
C GLY A 202 4.96 -7.42 9.47
N ALA A 203 5.03 -6.92 10.70
CA ALA A 203 5.16 -7.74 11.91
C ALA A 203 3.85 -7.91 12.69
N SER A 204 2.71 -7.49 12.12
CA SER A 204 1.39 -7.78 12.67
C SER A 204 1.00 -9.23 12.44
N ASP A 205 -0.05 -9.70 13.12
CA ASP A 205 -0.59 -11.05 12.91
C ASP A 205 -1.01 -11.27 11.44
N HIS A 206 -0.81 -12.50 10.95
CA HIS A 206 -1.23 -12.95 9.62
C HIS A 206 -2.28 -14.07 9.72
N PRO A 207 -3.53 -13.78 10.12
CA PRO A 207 -4.60 -14.77 10.27
C PRO A 207 -5.16 -15.22 8.91
N ASN A 208 -6.35 -15.84 8.88
CA ASN A 208 -6.94 -16.31 7.62
C ASN A 208 -7.10 -15.15 6.60
N PRO A 209 -6.48 -15.23 5.41
CA PRO A 209 -6.43 -14.13 4.44
C PRO A 209 -7.76 -13.94 3.68
N ILE A 210 -8.76 -14.78 3.91
CA ILE A 210 -10.04 -14.71 3.20
C ILE A 210 -11.12 -14.26 4.17
N GLN A 211 -11.27 -14.95 5.28
CA GLN A 211 -12.40 -14.76 6.21
C GLN A 211 -12.13 -13.71 7.29
N VAL A 212 -10.86 -13.49 7.65
CA VAL A 212 -10.49 -12.61 8.78
C VAL A 212 -9.92 -11.29 8.27
N VAL A 213 -8.86 -11.34 7.45
CA VAL A 213 -8.21 -10.12 6.93
C VAL A 213 -9.09 -9.50 5.84
N GLN A 214 -9.96 -8.58 6.23
CA GLN A 214 -10.88 -7.86 5.36
C GLN A 214 -10.98 -6.39 5.79
N SER A 215 -11.51 -5.55 4.90
CA SER A 215 -11.64 -4.10 5.14
C SER A 215 -12.41 -3.78 6.42
N SER A 216 -13.54 -4.43 6.69
CA SER A 216 -14.39 -4.12 7.84
C SER A 216 -13.69 -4.36 9.18
N LEU A 217 -13.04 -5.51 9.37
CA LEU A 217 -12.28 -5.78 10.59
C LEU A 217 -11.11 -4.78 10.77
N GLN A 218 -10.47 -4.35 9.69
CA GLN A 218 -9.39 -3.37 9.77
C GLN A 218 -9.88 -1.97 10.17
N VAL A 219 -11.10 -1.57 9.78
CA VAL A 219 -11.76 -0.36 10.30
C VAL A 219 -11.93 -0.45 11.82
N GLU A 220 -12.38 -1.59 12.35
CA GLU A 220 -12.51 -1.80 13.80
C GLU A 220 -11.16 -1.75 14.53
N ILE A 221 -10.11 -2.32 13.94
CA ILE A 221 -8.74 -2.26 14.48
C ILE A 221 -8.29 -0.79 14.57
N ALA A 222 -8.47 -0.02 13.49
CA ALA A 222 -8.11 1.38 13.47
C ALA A 222 -8.91 2.20 14.49
N HIS A 223 -10.23 2.00 14.58
CA HIS A 223 -11.10 2.59 15.61
C HIS A 223 -10.55 2.32 17.02
N SER A 224 -10.26 1.06 17.35
CA SER A 224 -9.76 0.65 18.67
C SER A 224 -8.41 1.28 19.02
N LEU A 225 -7.52 1.41 18.04
CA LEU A 225 -6.22 2.08 18.20
C LEU A 225 -6.39 3.60 18.42
N ILE A 226 -7.28 4.26 17.68
CA ILE A 226 -7.60 5.69 17.85
C ILE A 226 -8.19 5.93 19.24
N GLN A 227 -9.14 5.10 19.68
CA GLN A 227 -9.71 5.19 21.03
C GLN A 227 -8.64 4.98 22.12
N SER A 228 -7.68 4.09 21.88
CA SER A 228 -6.56 3.87 22.80
C SER A 228 -5.62 5.09 22.89
N LEU A 229 -5.38 5.82 21.79
CA LEU A 229 -4.65 7.10 21.81
C LEU A 229 -5.41 8.18 22.59
N ARG A 230 -6.73 8.31 22.35
CA ARG A 230 -7.59 9.27 23.07
C ARG A 230 -7.71 8.95 24.56
N ALA A 231 -7.58 7.68 24.93
CA ALA A 231 -7.59 7.22 26.33
C ALA A 231 -6.20 7.27 27.00
N GLY A 232 -5.14 7.62 26.26
CA GLY A 232 -3.78 7.68 26.79
C GLY A 232 -3.16 6.32 27.11
N ARG A 233 -3.59 5.26 26.43
CA ARG A 233 -3.12 3.88 26.65
C ARG A 233 -1.76 3.59 26.03
N PHE A 234 -1.25 4.49 25.18
CA PHE A 234 0.06 4.40 24.57
C PHE A 234 0.96 5.50 25.10
N GLY A 235 2.11 5.12 25.65
CA GLY A 235 3.09 6.06 26.21
C GLY A 235 2.59 6.91 27.37
N SER A 236 1.50 6.48 28.02
CA SER A 236 0.79 7.23 29.08
C SER A 236 0.39 8.65 28.63
N GLN A 237 0.22 8.87 27.32
CA GLN A 237 -0.04 10.18 26.73
C GLN A 237 -1.43 10.23 26.08
N LYS A 238 -2.29 11.07 26.64
CA LYS A 238 -3.60 11.37 26.06
C LYS A 238 -3.48 12.38 24.91
N PHE A 239 -4.09 12.08 23.77
CA PHE A 239 -4.25 13.03 22.67
C PHE A 239 -5.69 13.55 22.61
N ASP A 240 -5.84 14.86 22.60
CA ASP A 240 -7.15 15.52 22.54
C ASP A 240 -7.61 15.63 21.08
N TYR A 241 -6.66 15.78 20.14
CA TYR A 241 -6.93 15.82 18.70
C TYR A 241 -6.25 14.64 17.98
N VAL A 242 -6.98 13.97 17.09
CA VAL A 242 -6.46 12.90 16.23
C VAL A 242 -6.74 13.25 14.78
N VAL A 243 -5.67 13.45 14.02
CA VAL A 243 -5.73 13.71 12.59
C VAL A 243 -5.43 12.41 11.85
N GLY A 244 -6.39 11.89 11.09
CA GLY A 244 -6.19 10.68 10.28
C GLY A 244 -5.45 11.01 8.98
N VAL A 245 -4.39 10.27 8.65
CA VAL A 245 -3.63 10.43 7.39
C VAL A 245 -3.52 9.06 6.72
N GLY A 246 -4.33 8.87 5.68
CA GLY A 246 -4.40 7.63 4.93
C GLY A 246 -3.57 7.69 3.66
N HIS A 247 -3.04 6.55 3.25
CA HIS A 247 -2.54 6.36 1.90
C HIS A 247 -3.27 5.23 1.19
N SER A 248 -3.83 5.51 0.00
CA SER A 248 -4.47 4.50 -0.84
C SER A 248 -5.56 3.73 -0.08
N PHE A 249 -5.41 2.41 0.10
CA PHE A 249 -6.28 1.61 0.94
C PHE A 249 -6.41 2.13 2.38
N GLY A 250 -5.38 2.76 2.94
CA GLY A 250 -5.48 3.44 4.23
C GLY A 250 -6.41 4.66 4.21
N SER A 251 -6.50 5.39 3.09
CA SER A 251 -7.51 6.44 2.88
C SER A 251 -8.92 5.85 2.82
N ILE A 252 -9.08 4.68 2.19
CA ILE A 252 -10.36 3.94 2.18
C ILE A 252 -10.75 3.52 3.60
N GLN A 253 -9.81 3.03 4.41
CA GLN A 253 -10.07 2.72 5.82
C GLN A 253 -10.57 3.96 6.58
N PHE A 254 -9.96 5.14 6.34
CA PHE A 254 -10.43 6.37 6.96
C PHE A 254 -11.81 6.82 6.51
N ILE A 255 -12.20 6.59 5.25
CA ILE A 255 -13.59 6.81 4.80
C ILE A 255 -14.56 5.93 5.60
N GLY A 256 -14.20 4.66 5.83
CA GLY A 256 -14.97 3.77 6.71
C GLY A 256 -15.07 4.27 8.14
N ILE A 257 -13.96 4.78 8.70
CA ILE A 257 -13.91 5.33 10.06
C ILE A 257 -14.77 6.60 10.15
N THR A 258 -14.65 7.54 9.22
CA THR A 258 -15.41 8.80 9.28
C THR A 258 -16.90 8.58 9.06
N ALA A 259 -17.29 7.58 8.27
CA ALA A 259 -18.69 7.19 8.11
C ALA A 259 -19.27 6.48 9.34
N THR A 260 -18.51 5.57 9.95
CA THR A 260 -19.00 4.71 11.05
C THR A 260 -18.81 5.36 12.43
N TYR A 261 -17.68 6.04 12.62
CA TYR A 261 -17.23 6.68 13.85
C TYR A 261 -16.80 8.13 13.60
N PRO A 262 -17.71 9.03 13.18
CA PRO A 262 -17.37 10.40 12.78
C PRO A 262 -16.68 11.24 13.88
N LYS A 263 -16.70 10.80 15.14
CA LYS A 263 -16.05 11.47 16.29
C LYS A 263 -14.65 10.93 16.61
N ASP A 264 -14.20 9.89 15.93
CA ASP A 264 -12.87 9.33 16.13
C ASP A 264 -11.76 10.29 15.70
N LEU A 265 -12.04 11.12 14.71
CA LEU A 265 -11.07 12.00 14.08
C LEU A 265 -11.54 13.45 14.14
N ASP A 266 -10.58 14.36 14.31
CA ASP A 266 -10.82 15.80 14.27
C ASP A 266 -10.60 16.37 12.86
N ALA A 267 -9.77 15.69 12.05
CA ALA A 267 -9.57 15.96 10.63
C ALA A 267 -9.11 14.67 9.92
N VAL A 268 -9.29 14.62 8.61
CA VAL A 268 -8.86 13.49 7.78
C VAL A 268 -8.14 13.97 6.52
N ILE A 269 -7.01 13.36 6.23
CA ILE A 269 -6.21 13.57 5.02
C ILE A 269 -6.21 12.26 4.23
N LEU A 270 -6.72 12.32 3.01
CA LEU A 270 -6.82 11.19 2.10
C LEU A 270 -5.75 11.34 1.02
N THR A 271 -4.67 10.57 1.12
CA THR A 271 -3.60 10.58 0.11
C THR A 271 -3.77 9.45 -0.90
N GLY A 272 -3.49 9.71 -2.17
CA GLY A 272 -3.58 8.71 -3.25
C GLY A 272 -4.97 8.07 -3.35
N PHE A 273 -6.02 8.87 -3.26
CA PHE A 273 -7.42 8.42 -3.38
C PHE A 273 -8.22 9.41 -4.21
N SER A 274 -9.03 8.92 -5.15
CA SER A 274 -10.00 9.71 -5.88
C SER A 274 -11.27 8.88 -6.15
N LEU A 275 -12.34 9.52 -6.60
CA LEU A 275 -13.57 8.82 -7.02
C LEU A 275 -13.47 8.25 -8.44
N ASN A 276 -12.48 8.69 -9.21
CA ASN A 276 -12.18 8.06 -10.48
C ASN A 276 -11.59 6.67 -10.17
N THR A 277 -12.23 5.63 -10.69
CA THR A 277 -11.85 4.23 -10.45
C THR A 277 -11.47 3.52 -11.74
N ASN A 278 -11.36 4.26 -12.85
CA ASN A 278 -11.10 3.70 -14.17
C ASN A 278 -9.76 2.93 -14.18
N GLY A 279 -8.79 3.33 -13.35
CA GLY A 279 -7.48 2.68 -13.25
C GLY A 279 -7.46 1.36 -12.47
N LEU A 280 -8.49 1.07 -11.66
CA LEU A 280 -8.47 -0.09 -10.76
C LEU A 280 -8.39 -1.41 -11.53
N GLY A 281 -9.19 -1.59 -12.57
CA GLY A 281 -9.18 -2.82 -13.37
C GLY A 281 -7.83 -3.07 -14.07
N LEU A 282 -7.24 -2.01 -14.65
CA LEU A 282 -5.92 -2.06 -15.27
C LEU A 282 -4.83 -2.37 -14.23
N THR A 283 -4.93 -1.76 -13.05
CA THR A 283 -3.99 -1.96 -11.95
C THR A 283 -4.04 -3.40 -11.44
N PHE A 284 -5.23 -3.99 -11.24
CA PHE A 284 -5.33 -5.39 -10.82
C PHE A 284 -4.82 -6.36 -11.88
N ALA A 285 -4.99 -6.04 -13.17
CA ALA A 285 -4.39 -6.83 -14.25
C ALA A 285 -2.85 -6.76 -14.21
N ASP A 286 -2.30 -5.55 -14.07
CA ASP A 286 -0.86 -5.32 -14.12
C ASP A 286 -0.12 -5.76 -12.85
N PHE A 287 -0.76 -5.62 -11.67
CA PHE A 287 -0.24 -6.16 -10.41
C PHE A 287 0.23 -7.60 -10.57
N ASN A 288 -0.43 -8.37 -11.46
CA ASN A 288 -0.06 -9.74 -11.80
C ASN A 288 0.20 -10.54 -10.53
N LEU A 289 -0.78 -10.50 -9.62
CA LEU A 289 -0.60 -10.89 -8.22
C LEU A 289 -0.08 -12.31 -8.10
N ALA A 290 1.00 -12.45 -7.32
CA ALA A 290 1.66 -13.72 -7.08
C ALA A 290 1.48 -14.16 -5.63
N ILE A 291 1.38 -15.47 -5.41
CA ILE A 291 1.38 -16.07 -4.07
C ILE A 291 2.66 -15.63 -3.35
N ALA A 292 2.50 -14.98 -2.20
CA ALA A 292 3.60 -14.33 -1.48
C ALA A 292 4.70 -15.32 -1.11
N SER A 293 4.32 -16.51 -0.62
CA SER A 293 5.23 -17.59 -0.24
C SER A 293 6.03 -18.16 -1.41
N GLN A 294 5.56 -18.02 -2.64
CA GLN A 294 6.24 -18.46 -3.86
C GLN A 294 7.11 -17.34 -4.46
N ASN A 295 6.62 -16.10 -4.44
CA ASN A 295 7.33 -14.94 -5.01
C ASN A 295 8.52 -14.50 -4.15
N GLN A 296 8.36 -14.45 -2.82
CA GLN A 296 9.41 -14.08 -1.86
C GLN A 296 9.49 -15.07 -0.69
N PRO A 297 9.94 -16.32 -0.94
CA PRO A 297 9.93 -17.40 0.05
C PRO A 297 10.72 -17.09 1.32
N LEU A 298 11.81 -16.32 1.22
CA LEU A 298 12.61 -15.95 2.40
C LEU A 298 11.84 -15.08 3.41
N ARG A 299 10.79 -14.37 2.98
CA ARG A 299 9.97 -13.49 3.82
C ARG A 299 8.63 -14.13 4.18
N PHE A 300 8.05 -14.87 3.25
CA PHE A 300 6.64 -15.28 3.33
C PHE A 300 6.42 -16.80 3.27
N ALA A 301 7.45 -17.65 3.41
CA ALA A 301 7.33 -19.12 3.25
C ALA A 301 6.18 -19.77 4.03
N ASN A 302 5.82 -19.23 5.20
CA ASN A 302 4.80 -19.80 6.07
C ASN A 302 3.40 -19.20 5.86
N LEU A 303 3.25 -18.25 4.92
CA LEU A 303 1.95 -17.63 4.65
C LEU A 303 1.09 -18.51 3.72
N PRO A 304 -0.22 -18.63 4.00
CA PRO A 304 -1.16 -19.31 3.10
C PRO A 304 -1.22 -18.64 1.72
N SER A 305 -1.64 -19.39 0.69
CA SER A 305 -1.74 -18.96 -0.71
C SER A 305 -2.74 -17.82 -0.94
N GLY A 306 -3.56 -17.48 0.06
CA GLY A 306 -4.42 -16.30 0.03
C GLY A 306 -3.70 -14.97 0.31
N TYR A 307 -2.43 -15.02 0.75
CA TYR A 307 -1.54 -13.85 0.82
C TYR A 307 -0.80 -13.69 -0.51
N LEU A 308 -0.93 -12.50 -1.10
CA LEU A 308 -0.42 -12.15 -2.41
C LEU A 308 0.51 -10.94 -2.33
N VAL A 309 1.36 -10.79 -3.33
CA VAL A 309 2.19 -9.59 -3.58
C VAL A 309 2.14 -9.24 -5.06
N THR A 310 2.57 -8.04 -5.43
CA THR A 310 2.80 -7.69 -6.85
C THR A 310 3.76 -8.70 -7.48
N GLY A 311 3.48 -9.16 -8.70
CA GLY A 311 4.18 -10.30 -9.29
C GLY A 311 5.63 -10.03 -9.66
N SER A 312 5.95 -8.77 -9.97
CA SER A 312 7.29 -8.34 -10.37
C SER A 312 7.53 -6.88 -10.01
N SER A 313 8.80 -6.46 -10.07
CA SER A 313 9.15 -5.04 -9.96
C SER A 313 8.48 -4.20 -11.05
N ILE A 314 8.30 -4.74 -12.26
CA ILE A 314 7.63 -4.02 -13.36
C ILE A 314 6.17 -3.72 -12.99
N SER A 315 5.47 -4.73 -12.45
CA SER A 315 4.10 -4.59 -11.95
C SER A 315 3.99 -3.58 -10.81
N ASN A 316 4.97 -3.59 -9.89
CA ASN A 316 5.02 -2.62 -8.81
C ASN A 316 5.24 -1.19 -9.36
N GLN A 317 6.20 -1.02 -10.27
CA GLN A 317 6.48 0.28 -10.87
C GLN A 317 5.27 0.82 -11.64
N PHE A 318 4.63 0.00 -12.48
CA PHE A 318 3.53 0.45 -13.35
C PHE A 318 2.37 1.03 -12.55
N ALA A 319 1.99 0.39 -11.45
CA ALA A 319 0.90 0.87 -10.62
C ALA A 319 1.29 2.03 -9.69
N PHE A 320 2.49 1.99 -9.12
CA PHE A 320 2.85 2.88 -8.01
C PHE A 320 3.74 4.07 -8.40
N PHE A 321 4.59 3.94 -9.41
CA PHE A 321 5.72 4.85 -9.65
C PHE A 321 5.71 5.49 -11.05
N ARG A 322 6.02 6.79 -11.10
CA ARG A 322 6.15 7.56 -12.35
C ARG A 322 7.61 7.82 -12.68
N TYR A 323 8.13 7.25 -13.77
CA TYR A 323 9.49 7.60 -14.24
C TYR A 323 9.50 8.97 -14.95
N PRO A 324 10.53 9.83 -14.79
CA PRO A 324 11.75 9.69 -13.97
C PRO A 324 11.62 10.31 -12.55
N GLN A 325 10.42 10.34 -11.98
CA GLN A 325 10.08 11.10 -10.76
C GLN A 325 10.32 10.32 -9.46
N PHE A 326 11.18 9.30 -9.48
CA PHE A 326 11.62 8.55 -8.30
C PHE A 326 13.09 8.16 -8.42
N ASP A 327 13.79 8.01 -7.28
CA ASP A 327 15.14 7.45 -7.25
C ASP A 327 15.07 5.92 -7.45
N PRO A 328 15.74 5.34 -8.46
CA PRO A 328 15.74 3.89 -8.68
C PRO A 328 16.19 3.06 -7.47
N ARG A 329 16.99 3.62 -6.55
CA ARG A 329 17.40 2.95 -5.31
C ARG A 329 16.26 2.89 -4.29
N VAL A 330 15.42 3.92 -4.22
CA VAL A 330 14.22 3.95 -3.38
C VAL A 330 13.22 2.92 -3.90
N PHE A 331 13.03 2.87 -5.21
CA PHE A 331 12.19 1.86 -5.85
C PHE A 331 12.72 0.44 -5.63
N ALA A 332 14.04 0.20 -5.77
CA ALA A 332 14.62 -1.11 -5.49
C ALA A 332 14.46 -1.53 -4.03
N GLN A 333 14.59 -0.58 -3.09
CA GLN A 333 14.30 -0.82 -1.69
C GLN A 333 12.83 -1.20 -1.49
N ASP A 334 11.90 -0.44 -2.09
CA ASP A 334 10.46 -0.68 -2.00
C ASP A 334 10.11 -2.10 -2.45
N GLU A 335 10.56 -2.51 -3.64
CA GLU A 335 10.34 -3.85 -4.15
C GLU A 335 10.91 -4.94 -3.22
N SER A 336 12.07 -4.70 -2.61
CA SER A 336 12.68 -5.63 -1.67
C SER A 336 11.92 -5.74 -0.34
N THR A 337 11.18 -4.69 0.03
CA THR A 337 10.41 -4.60 1.27
C THR A 337 8.90 -4.69 1.06
N LYS A 338 8.41 -4.86 -0.16
CA LYS A 338 6.99 -4.90 -0.51
C LYS A 338 6.20 -5.85 0.39
N GLN A 339 4.96 -5.51 0.67
CA GLN A 339 4.13 -6.21 1.64
C GLN A 339 2.93 -6.87 0.99
N THR A 340 2.31 -7.75 1.76
CA THR A 340 1.21 -8.57 1.30
C THR A 340 -0.10 -7.81 1.16
N VAL A 341 -0.98 -8.38 0.34
CA VAL A 341 -2.41 -8.13 0.27
C VAL A 341 -3.13 -9.46 0.24
N THR A 342 -4.36 -9.50 0.73
CA THR A 342 -5.15 -10.73 0.84
C THR A 342 -6.37 -10.72 -0.07
N PHE A 343 -6.89 -11.91 -0.43
CA PHE A 343 -8.17 -11.98 -1.14
C PHE A 343 -9.33 -11.36 -0.37
N GLY A 344 -9.32 -11.48 0.97
CA GLY A 344 -10.31 -10.83 1.82
C GLY A 344 -10.29 -9.33 1.67
N GLU A 345 -9.11 -8.71 1.66
CA GLU A 345 -8.97 -7.27 1.36
C GLU A 345 -9.42 -6.94 -0.06
N ILE A 346 -9.00 -7.70 -1.07
CA ILE A 346 -9.31 -7.40 -2.48
C ILE A 346 -10.82 -7.47 -2.74
N PHE A 347 -11.50 -8.52 -2.28
CA PHE A 347 -12.94 -8.67 -2.49
C PHE A 347 -13.78 -7.67 -1.68
N THR A 348 -13.24 -7.15 -0.58
CA THR A 348 -13.94 -6.16 0.27
C THR A 348 -13.36 -4.76 0.16
N VAL A 349 -12.49 -4.48 -0.82
CA VAL A 349 -11.65 -3.26 -0.86
C VAL A 349 -12.50 -1.98 -0.89
N THR A 350 -13.63 -2.01 -1.59
CA THR A 350 -14.52 -0.85 -1.75
C THR A 350 -15.58 -0.75 -0.66
N LYS A 351 -15.74 -1.77 0.19
CA LYS A 351 -16.80 -1.83 1.20
C LYS A 351 -16.83 -0.61 2.13
N PRO A 352 -15.69 -0.05 2.58
CA PRO A 352 -15.70 1.14 3.44
C PRO A 352 -16.08 2.45 2.72
N ILE A 353 -16.16 2.47 1.39
CA ILE A 353 -16.40 3.69 0.62
C ILE A 353 -17.90 4.00 0.64
N VAL A 354 -18.31 4.77 1.64
CA VAL A 354 -19.66 5.32 1.79
C VAL A 354 -19.57 6.78 2.23
N PRO A 355 -20.56 7.64 1.90
CA PRO A 355 -20.57 9.02 2.37
C PRO A 355 -20.56 9.11 3.90
N ALA A 356 -19.64 9.90 4.45
CA ALA A 356 -19.55 10.25 5.85
C ALA A 356 -20.43 11.46 6.16
N GLU A 357 -21.76 11.24 6.13
CA GLU A 357 -22.81 12.27 6.28
C GLU A 357 -22.68 13.14 7.54
N TYR A 358 -22.05 12.61 8.59
CA TYR A 358 -21.96 13.25 9.91
C TYR A 358 -20.54 13.65 10.31
N PHE A 359 -19.54 13.47 9.44
CA PHE A 359 -18.19 13.93 9.73
C PHE A 359 -18.08 15.43 9.46
N THR A 360 -17.81 16.20 10.52
CA THR A 360 -17.77 17.68 10.46
C THR A 360 -16.36 18.27 10.46
N GLY A 361 -15.32 17.43 10.60
CA GLY A 361 -13.93 17.88 10.54
C GLY A 361 -13.54 18.37 9.14
N PRO A 362 -12.44 19.14 8.99
CA PRO A 362 -11.90 19.46 7.69
C PRO A 362 -11.30 18.20 7.03
N VAL A 363 -11.35 18.17 5.70
CA VAL A 363 -10.83 17.08 4.86
C VAL A 363 -9.73 17.64 3.95
N ASP A 364 -8.58 16.99 3.85
CA ASP A 364 -7.57 17.27 2.81
C ASP A 364 -7.48 16.09 1.85
N VAL A 365 -7.43 16.36 0.55
CA VAL A 365 -7.33 15.31 -0.48
C VAL A 365 -6.07 15.55 -1.29
N VAL A 366 -5.09 14.65 -1.17
CA VAL A 366 -3.75 14.83 -1.72
C VAL A 366 -3.43 13.71 -2.71
N ILE A 367 -3.38 14.01 -4.00
CA ILE A 367 -3.26 12.98 -5.05
C ILE A 367 -2.04 13.24 -5.91
N GLY A 368 -1.31 12.20 -6.31
CA GLY A 368 -0.26 12.34 -7.31
C GLY A 368 -0.84 12.70 -8.68
N GLU A 369 -0.24 13.66 -9.38
CA GLU A 369 -0.64 14.07 -10.73
C GLU A 369 -0.78 12.87 -11.70
N PHE A 370 0.11 11.89 -11.55
CA PHE A 370 0.20 10.69 -12.39
C PHE A 370 -0.22 9.41 -11.65
N ASP A 371 -1.17 9.50 -10.72
CA ASP A 371 -1.73 8.33 -10.01
C ASP A 371 -2.42 7.36 -10.99
N MET A 372 -1.80 6.21 -11.24
CA MET A 372 -2.29 5.18 -12.16
C MET A 372 -3.54 4.47 -11.63
N ILE A 373 -3.64 4.30 -10.31
CA ILE A 373 -4.66 3.46 -9.68
C ILE A 373 -6.03 4.13 -9.74
N PHE A 374 -6.11 5.41 -9.39
CA PHE A 374 -7.39 6.12 -9.35
C PHE A 374 -7.66 6.92 -10.64
N CYS A 375 -6.68 7.66 -11.18
CA CYS A 375 -6.94 8.54 -12.33
C CYS A 375 -6.33 8.07 -13.65
N GLN A 376 -5.93 6.79 -13.78
CA GLN A 376 -5.22 6.28 -14.96
C GLN A 376 -4.03 7.16 -15.39
N ALA A 377 -3.26 7.62 -14.40
CA ALA A 377 -2.08 8.45 -14.55
C ALA A 377 -2.35 9.86 -15.10
N ASN A 378 -3.57 10.38 -14.97
CA ASN A 378 -3.88 11.77 -15.23
C ASN A 378 -4.99 12.27 -14.29
N CYS A 379 -4.62 12.78 -13.11
CA CYS A 379 -5.57 13.29 -12.12
C CYS A 379 -6.05 14.73 -12.34
N THR A 380 -5.65 15.37 -13.44
CA THR A 380 -6.11 16.73 -13.78
C THR A 380 -7.19 16.74 -14.86
N GLU A 381 -7.49 15.59 -15.47
CA GLU A 381 -8.45 15.46 -16.58
C GLU A 381 -9.65 14.57 -16.21
N PRO A 382 -10.88 14.90 -16.66
CA PRO A 382 -11.29 16.16 -17.34
C PRO A 382 -11.33 17.37 -16.39
N SER A 383 -11.11 17.14 -15.10
CA SER A 383 -11.00 18.13 -14.05
C SER A 383 -10.06 17.61 -12.96
N ASP A 384 -9.64 18.51 -12.07
CA ASP A 384 -8.91 18.12 -10.86
C ASP A 384 -9.71 17.07 -10.06
N GLN A 385 -9.15 15.87 -9.92
CA GLN A 385 -9.80 14.76 -9.23
C GLN A 385 -9.77 14.91 -7.70
N SER A 386 -8.87 15.73 -7.15
CA SER A 386 -8.76 15.93 -5.70
C SER A 386 -9.94 16.69 -5.12
N VAL A 387 -10.49 17.65 -5.87
CA VAL A 387 -11.67 18.44 -5.43
C VAL A 387 -12.98 17.67 -5.51
N MET A 388 -13.01 16.51 -6.17
CA MET A 388 -14.25 15.73 -6.38
C MET A 388 -14.64 14.89 -5.16
N VAL A 389 -13.67 14.54 -4.30
CA VAL A 389 -13.88 13.62 -3.18
C VAL A 389 -14.73 14.24 -2.07
N GLN A 390 -14.39 15.45 -1.63
CA GLN A 390 -15.10 16.12 -0.53
C GLN A 390 -16.61 16.26 -0.77
N PRO A 391 -17.12 16.84 -1.89
CA PRO A 391 -18.55 17.03 -2.07
C PRO A 391 -19.35 15.73 -2.15
N ALA A 392 -18.72 14.63 -2.58
CA ALA A 392 -19.40 13.34 -2.70
C ALA A 392 -19.39 12.51 -1.41
N LEU A 393 -18.29 12.55 -0.65
CA LEU A 393 -18.11 11.69 0.53
C LEU A 393 -18.22 12.43 1.86
N TYR A 394 -18.09 13.75 1.87
CA TYR A 394 -18.03 14.55 3.10
C TYR A 394 -18.92 15.81 3.01
N PRO A 395 -20.24 15.65 2.84
CA PRO A 395 -21.16 16.77 2.64
C PRO A 395 -21.22 17.74 3.84
N ALA A 396 -20.85 17.27 5.04
CA ALA A 396 -20.82 18.07 6.27
C ALA A 396 -19.43 18.58 6.68
N ALA A 397 -18.38 18.33 5.87
CA ALA A 397 -17.03 18.76 6.20
C ALA A 397 -16.90 20.28 6.32
N SER A 398 -16.05 20.73 7.25
CA SER A 398 -15.87 22.15 7.50
C SER A 398 -15.22 22.90 6.33
N ASN A 399 -15.38 24.23 6.33
CA ASN A 399 -14.78 25.13 5.33
C ASN A 399 -13.24 25.13 5.32
N GLY A 400 -12.59 24.51 6.31
CA GLY A 400 -11.13 24.34 6.35
C GLY A 400 -10.59 23.22 5.46
N SER A 401 -11.46 22.55 4.71
CA SER A 401 -11.11 21.47 3.78
C SER A 401 -10.28 21.98 2.60
N GLN A 402 -9.36 21.15 2.13
CA GLN A 402 -8.39 21.46 1.07
C GLN A 402 -8.26 20.30 0.09
N ALA A 403 -7.62 20.58 -1.04
CA ALA A 403 -7.31 19.59 -2.05
C ALA A 403 -5.99 19.99 -2.73
N TYR A 404 -5.19 19.01 -3.12
CA TYR A 404 -3.87 19.23 -3.71
C TYR A 404 -3.46 18.12 -4.66
N ILE A 405 -3.05 18.51 -5.87
CA ILE A 405 -2.35 17.63 -6.81
C ILE A 405 -0.84 17.79 -6.60
N VAL A 406 -0.17 16.70 -6.25
CA VAL A 406 1.28 16.63 -6.08
C VAL A 406 1.93 16.50 -7.46
N PRO A 407 2.64 17.54 -7.95
CA PRO A 407 3.19 17.51 -9.30
C PRO A 407 4.24 16.42 -9.46
N GLY A 408 4.24 15.72 -10.58
CA GLY A 408 5.22 14.67 -10.89
C GLY A 408 5.02 13.34 -10.15
N ALA A 409 4.23 13.29 -9.08
CA ALA A 409 4.06 12.08 -8.29
C ALA A 409 3.10 11.07 -8.94
N GLY A 410 3.45 9.78 -8.86
CA GLY A 410 2.53 8.67 -9.08
C GLY A 410 1.73 8.33 -7.82
N HIS A 411 1.27 7.10 -7.71
CA HIS A 411 0.43 6.66 -6.60
C HIS A 411 1.22 6.59 -5.27
N ALA A 412 2.44 6.05 -5.24
CA ALA A 412 3.27 5.99 -4.03
C ALA A 412 3.91 7.36 -3.71
N ILE A 413 3.09 8.34 -3.33
CA ILE A 413 3.45 9.76 -3.20
C ILE A 413 4.72 9.94 -2.35
N ASN A 414 4.80 9.27 -1.18
CA ASN A 414 5.92 9.42 -0.26
C ASN A 414 7.25 8.95 -0.84
N LEU A 415 7.24 8.18 -1.95
CA LEU A 415 8.43 7.58 -2.57
C LEU A 415 8.82 8.26 -3.89
N HIS A 416 8.18 9.39 -4.22
CA HIS A 416 8.56 10.23 -5.35
C HIS A 416 9.49 11.37 -4.92
N LEU A 417 10.25 11.92 -5.88
CA LEU A 417 11.21 13.03 -5.62
C LEU A 417 10.53 14.28 -5.04
N GLU A 418 9.24 14.47 -5.35
CA GLU A 418 8.43 15.61 -4.92
C GLU A 418 7.57 15.31 -3.67
N ALA A 419 7.88 14.24 -2.93
CA ALA A 419 7.15 13.87 -1.70
C ALA A 419 7.09 15.01 -0.67
N ASN A 420 8.13 15.85 -0.60
CA ASN A 420 8.19 17.01 0.28
C ASN A 420 7.08 18.04 0.02
N LYS A 421 6.58 18.16 -1.22
CA LYS A 421 5.44 19.03 -1.53
C LYS A 421 4.16 18.51 -0.90
N ALA A 422 3.92 17.21 -0.99
CA ALA A 422 2.80 16.56 -0.31
C ALA A 422 2.91 16.74 1.21
N PHE A 423 4.10 16.55 1.78
CA PHE A 423 4.32 16.73 3.21
C PHE A 423 4.05 18.18 3.63
N ALA A 424 4.55 19.16 2.88
CA ALA A 424 4.33 20.58 3.17
C ALA A 424 2.84 20.96 3.10
N GLN A 425 2.11 20.45 2.11
CA GLN A 425 0.66 20.62 2.01
C GLN A 425 -0.04 20.10 3.27
N ILE A 426 0.23 18.84 3.63
CA ILE A 426 -0.45 18.17 4.74
C ILE A 426 -0.13 18.87 6.08
N GLN A 427 1.13 19.19 6.36
CA GLN A 427 1.49 19.89 7.60
C GLN A 427 0.91 21.31 7.63
N GLY A 428 0.83 21.98 6.47
CA GLY A 428 0.15 23.27 6.32
C GLY A 428 -1.33 23.17 6.67
N PHE A 429 -2.03 22.19 6.11
CA PHE A 429 -3.44 21.89 6.38
C PHE A 429 -3.70 21.66 7.88
N VAL A 430 -2.89 20.82 8.53
CA VAL A 430 -3.01 20.53 9.98
C VAL A 430 -2.89 21.83 10.78
N LYS A 431 -1.87 22.64 10.48
CA LYS A 431 -1.60 23.89 11.19
C LYS A 431 -2.70 24.95 11.01
N VAL A 432 -3.20 25.16 9.79
CA VAL A 432 -4.22 26.21 9.54
C VAL A 432 -5.58 25.86 10.16
N ASN A 433 -5.85 24.57 10.37
CA ASN A 433 -7.05 24.09 11.06
C ASN A 433 -6.90 24.05 12.60
N GLY A 434 -5.77 24.50 13.14
CA GLY A 434 -5.60 24.75 14.57
C GLY A 434 -5.26 23.52 15.41
N PHE A 435 -4.77 22.46 14.78
CA PHE A 435 -4.28 21.27 15.48
C PHE A 435 -2.83 21.41 15.92
#